data_AF-A0A1B7WRK6-F1
#
_entry.id   AF-A0A1B7WRK6-F1
#
_cell.length_a   1.000
_cell.length_b   1.000
_cell.length_c   1.000
_cell.angle_alpha   90.00
_cell.angle_beta   90.00
_cell.angle_gamma   90.00
#
_symmetry.space_group_name_H-M   'P 1'
#
loop_
_entity.id
_entity.type
_entity.pdbx_description
1 polymer ?
#
loop_
_entity_poly.entity_id
_entity_poly.type
_entity_poly.pdbx_seq_one_letter_code
_entity_poly.pdbx_strand_id
1 'polypeptide(L)'
;MTYNSEEMQQILEVAFRRKQQGEYTREQIIEIASELGVSSESLQAAEQEWLKNNIEVKQEQMSNSQQRKGFKSHLFAFIAINGFLVLLNQVVSPGYFWAIYPILGWGLGLLLHGIKVYISNT
;
A
#
# COMPACT_ATOMS: atom_id res chain seq x y z
N MET A 1 -26.95 -10.22 -36.10
CA MET A 1 -27.01 -9.64 -34.75
C MET A 1 -26.19 -8.37 -34.74
N THR A 2 -26.71 -7.29 -34.17
CA THR A 2 -26.03 -5.98 -34.07
C THR A 2 -25.82 -5.67 -32.61
N TYR A 3 -24.61 -5.25 -32.24
CA TYR A 3 -24.26 -4.91 -30.86
C TYR A 3 -24.27 -3.39 -30.70
N ASN A 4 -24.74 -2.91 -29.55
CA ASN A 4 -24.66 -1.48 -29.23
C ASN A 4 -23.22 -1.09 -28.81
N SER A 5 -22.98 0.21 -28.66
CA SER A 5 -21.65 0.74 -28.35
C SER A 5 -21.11 0.27 -26.99
N GLU A 6 -21.98 0.05 -26.01
CA GLU A 6 -21.61 -0.41 -24.66
C GLU A 6 -21.22 -1.90 -24.66
N GLU A 7 -22.01 -2.74 -25.34
CA GLU A 7 -21.71 -4.16 -25.54
C GLU A 7 -20.42 -4.35 -26.33
N MET A 8 -20.21 -3.55 -27.38
CA MET A 8 -18.97 -3.56 -28.16
C MET A 8 -17.76 -3.27 -27.28
N GLN A 9 -17.84 -2.23 -26.43
CA GLN A 9 -16.75 -1.86 -25.51
C GLN A 9 -16.46 -2.98 -24.51
N GLN A 10 -17.48 -3.57 -23.89
CA GLN A 10 -17.31 -4.67 -22.94
C GLN A 10 -16.69 -5.91 -23.60
N ILE A 11 -17.12 -6.26 -24.81
CA ILE A 11 -16.55 -7.39 -25.56
C ILE A 11 -15.08 -7.13 -25.91
N LEU A 12 -14.75 -5.92 -26.38
CA LEU A 12 -13.37 -5.50 -26.64
C LEU A 12 -12.52 -5.55 -25.36
N GLU A 13 -13.03 -5.03 -24.26
CA GLU A 13 -12.34 -5.06 -22.96
C GLU A 13 -12.06 -6.50 -22.51
N VAL A 14 -13.04 -7.40 -22.60
CA VAL A 14 -12.86 -8.83 -22.28
C VAL A 14 -11.84 -9.48 -23.20
N ALA A 15 -11.86 -9.15 -24.50
CA ALA A 15 -10.89 -9.66 -25.47
C ALA A 15 -9.46 -9.16 -25.19
N PHE A 16 -9.29 -7.88 -24.86
CA PHE A 16 -8.00 -7.30 -24.47
C PHE A 16 -7.48 -7.90 -23.17
N ARG A 17 -8.35 -8.08 -22.16
CA ARG A 17 -7.97 -8.67 -20.87
C ARG A 17 -7.49 -10.12 -21.03
N ARG A 18 -8.05 -10.88 -21.98
CA ARG A 18 -7.56 -12.22 -22.35
C ARG A 18 -6.22 -12.19 -23.10
N LYS A 19 -5.98 -11.18 -23.95
CA LYS A 19 -4.73 -11.06 -24.71
C LYS A 19 -3.57 -10.55 -23.85
N GLN A 20 -3.84 -9.72 -22.84
CA GLN A 20 -2.86 -9.18 -21.87
C GLN A 20 -2.36 -10.19 -20.83
N GLN A 21 -2.89 -11.41 -20.79
CA GLN A 21 -2.48 -12.44 -19.82
C GLN A 21 -1.14 -13.14 -20.14
N GLY A 22 -0.46 -12.74 -21.22
CA GLY A 22 0.89 -13.23 -21.54
C GLY A 22 1.97 -12.22 -21.15
N GLU A 23 3.07 -12.71 -20.57
CA GLU A 23 4.31 -11.94 -20.52
C GLU A 23 4.79 -11.70 -21.95
N TYR A 24 5.00 -10.43 -22.34
CA TYR A 24 5.57 -10.08 -23.63
C TYR A 24 7.10 -10.10 -23.54
N THR A 25 7.76 -10.73 -24.50
CA THR A 25 9.21 -10.62 -24.59
C THR A 25 9.60 -9.21 -25.05
N ARG A 26 10.84 -8.80 -24.75
CA ARG A 26 11.36 -7.49 -25.16
C ARG A 26 11.26 -7.28 -26.66
N GLU A 27 11.46 -8.35 -27.42
CA GLU A 27 11.39 -8.38 -28.88
C GLU A 27 9.97 -8.09 -29.39
N GLN A 28 8.94 -8.69 -28.77
CA GLN A 28 7.53 -8.42 -29.12
C GLN A 28 7.13 -6.98 -28.82
N ILE A 29 7.64 -6.40 -27.74
CA ILE A 29 7.39 -4.99 -27.40
C ILE A 29 8.02 -4.06 -28.45
N ILE A 30 9.24 -4.36 -28.90
CA ILE A 30 9.92 -3.60 -29.95
C ILE A 30 9.18 -3.72 -31.28
N GLU A 31 8.72 -4.92 -31.64
CA GLU A 31 7.93 -5.17 -32.85
C GLU A 31 6.65 -4.32 -32.85
N ILE A 32 5.86 -4.41 -31.79
CA ILE A 32 4.63 -3.61 -31.64
C ILE A 32 4.92 -2.11 -31.64
N ALA A 33 5.97 -1.66 -30.93
CA ALA A 33 6.36 -0.26 -30.91
C ALA A 33 6.71 0.24 -32.33
N SER A 34 7.43 -0.57 -33.10
CA SER A 34 7.80 -0.23 -34.48
C SER A 34 6.60 -0.17 -35.41
N GLU A 35 5.61 -1.07 -35.26
CA GLU A 35 4.33 -1.03 -35.98
C GLU A 35 3.55 0.26 -35.68
N LEU A 36 3.63 0.75 -34.44
CA LEU A 36 2.98 1.98 -33.99
C LEU A 36 3.79 3.25 -34.34
N GLY A 37 4.94 3.12 -35.02
CA GLY A 37 5.81 4.25 -35.38
C GLY A 37 6.62 4.82 -34.22
N VAL A 38 6.72 4.10 -33.10
CA VAL A 38 7.55 4.46 -31.94
C VAL A 38 8.98 3.99 -32.21
N SER A 39 9.95 4.92 -32.20
CA SER A 39 11.35 4.59 -32.42
C SER A 39 11.93 3.83 -31.24
N SER A 40 12.91 2.95 -31.48
CA SER A 40 13.58 2.18 -30.42
C SER A 40 14.19 3.07 -29.33
N GLU A 41 14.66 4.27 -29.69
CA GLU A 41 15.18 5.26 -28.74
C GLU A 41 14.08 5.79 -27.82
N SER A 42 12.93 6.18 -28.38
CA SER A 42 11.79 6.66 -27.59
C SER A 42 11.20 5.56 -26.69
N LEU A 43 11.18 4.30 -27.17
CA LEU A 43 10.78 3.15 -26.38
C LEU A 43 11.74 2.91 -25.21
N GLN A 44 13.06 3.01 -25.45
CA GLN A 44 14.07 2.83 -24.42
C GLN A 44 14.03 3.95 -23.37
N ALA A 45 13.81 5.20 -23.78
CA ALA A 45 13.61 6.32 -22.87
C ALA A 45 12.37 6.10 -21.98
N ALA A 46 11.26 5.66 -22.58
CA ALA A 46 10.04 5.33 -21.84
C ALA A 46 10.23 4.15 -20.88
N GLU A 47 10.98 3.11 -21.28
CA GLU A 47 11.33 1.97 -20.41
C GLU A 47 12.17 2.43 -19.21
N GLN A 48 13.16 3.30 -19.43
CA GLN A 48 14.00 3.85 -18.35
C GLN A 48 13.20 4.73 -17.38
N GLU A 49 12.34 5.61 -17.90
CA GLU A 49 11.45 6.43 -17.08
C GLU A 49 10.48 5.56 -16.28
N TRP A 50 9.88 4.56 -16.93
CA TRP A 50 9.02 3.60 -16.27
C TRP A 50 9.76 2.84 -15.18
N LEU A 51 10.98 2.33 -15.43
CA LEU A 51 11.76 1.62 -14.42
C LEU A 51 12.06 2.50 -13.21
N LYS A 52 12.46 3.77 -13.43
CA LYS A 52 12.69 4.72 -12.35
C LYS A 52 11.43 4.93 -11.52
N ASN A 53 10.31 5.25 -12.17
CA ASN A 53 9.04 5.52 -11.49
C ASN A 53 8.51 4.26 -10.78
N ASN A 54 8.67 3.07 -11.36
CA ASN A 54 8.21 1.81 -10.73
C ASN A 54 9.05 1.43 -9.53
N ILE A 55 10.36 1.70 -9.55
CA ILE A 55 11.22 1.48 -8.38
C ILE A 55 10.80 2.42 -7.25
N GLU A 56 10.60 3.71 -7.53
CA GLU A 56 10.15 4.70 -6.55
C GLU A 56 8.78 4.31 -5.96
N VAL A 57 7.78 4.06 -6.80
CA VAL A 57 6.44 3.64 -6.37
C VAL A 57 6.49 2.34 -5.56
N LYS A 58 7.28 1.34 -5.99
CA LYS A 58 7.40 0.06 -5.26
C LYS A 58 8.10 0.24 -3.92
N GLN A 59 9.12 1.09 -3.83
CA GLN A 59 9.79 1.42 -2.58
C GLN A 59 8.85 2.13 -1.61
N GLU A 60 8.09 3.13 -2.08
CA GLU A 60 7.08 3.82 -1.29
C GLU A 60 6.02 2.85 -0.77
N GLN A 61 5.46 1.99 -1.65
CA GLN A 61 4.50 0.96 -1.27
C GLN A 61 5.06 0.00 -0.21
N MET A 62 6.30 -0.46 -0.38
CA MET A 62 6.96 -1.33 0.59
C MET A 62 7.16 -0.63 1.93
N SER A 63 7.69 0.59 1.93
CA SER A 63 7.88 1.42 3.13
C SER A 63 6.57 1.66 3.88
N ASN A 64 5.50 2.03 3.16
CA ASN A 64 4.17 2.23 3.71
C ASN A 64 3.62 0.97 4.36
N SER A 65 3.78 -0.18 3.70
CA SER A 65 3.34 -1.47 4.24
C SER A 65 4.10 -1.86 5.51
N GLN A 66 5.41 -1.60 5.56
CA GLN A 66 6.26 -1.90 6.71
C GLN A 66 5.92 -0.99 7.90
N GLN A 67 5.73 0.32 7.66
CA GLN A 67 5.33 1.27 8.69
C GLN A 67 3.98 0.90 9.31
N ARG A 68 2.99 0.51 8.49
CA ARG A 68 1.68 0.04 8.98
C ARG A 68 1.80 -1.25 9.82
N LYS A 69 2.65 -2.20 9.40
CA LYS A 69 2.91 -3.43 10.17
C LYS A 69 3.59 -3.14 11.51
N GLY A 70 4.61 -2.27 11.51
CA GLY A 70 5.30 -1.83 12.73
C GLY A 70 4.35 -1.15 13.72
N PHE A 71 3.53 -0.20 13.25
CA PHE A 71 2.52 0.47 14.07
C PHE A 71 1.53 -0.51 14.71
N LYS A 72 1.04 -1.51 13.95
CA LYS A 72 0.14 -2.54 14.50
C LYS A 72 0.77 -3.32 15.65
N SER A 73 2.06 -3.65 15.55
CA SER A 73 2.79 -4.33 16.63
C SER A 73 2.85 -3.45 17.89
N HIS A 74 3.20 -2.17 17.75
CA HIS A 74 3.21 -1.22 18.87
C HIS A 74 1.83 -1.01 19.50
N LEU A 75 0.79 -0.92 18.68
CA LEU A 75 -0.59 -0.81 19.15
C LEU A 75 -1.02 -2.05 19.94
N PHE A 76 -0.69 -3.25 19.45
CA PHE A 76 -0.99 -4.49 20.15
C PHE A 76 -0.28 -4.56 21.50
N ALA A 77 1.03 -4.26 21.54
CA ALA A 77 1.79 -4.21 22.77
C ALA A 77 1.23 -3.18 23.77
N PHE A 78 0.83 -2.00 23.27
CA PHE A 78 0.19 -0.97 24.08
C PHE A 78 -1.11 -1.49 24.73
N ILE A 79 -2.01 -2.11 23.96
CA ILE A 79 -3.27 -2.65 24.49
C ILE A 79 -3.02 -3.77 25.49
N ALA A 80 -2.11 -4.70 25.18
CA ALA A 80 -1.80 -5.83 26.05
C ALA A 80 -1.22 -5.38 27.39
N ILE A 81 -0.20 -4.51 27.37
CA ILE A 81 0.47 -4.03 28.58
C ILE A 81 -0.47 -3.14 29.40
N ASN A 82 -1.16 -2.18 28.78
CA ASN A 82 -2.05 -1.29 29.52
C ASN A 82 -3.29 -2.03 30.03
N GLY A 83 -3.83 -2.98 29.28
CA GLY A 83 -4.91 -3.86 29.76
C GLY A 83 -4.48 -4.64 31.00
N PHE A 84 -3.28 -5.21 30.99
CA PHE A 84 -2.70 -5.87 32.16
C PHE A 84 -2.51 -4.91 33.34
N LEU A 85 -1.98 -3.70 33.10
CA LEU A 85 -1.79 -2.68 34.15
C LEU A 85 -3.12 -2.24 34.78
N VAL A 86 -4.18 -2.09 33.98
CA VAL A 86 -5.52 -1.77 34.48
C VAL A 86 -6.05 -2.89 35.37
N LEU A 87 -5.92 -4.15 34.95
CA LEU A 87 -6.30 -5.29 35.79
C LEU A 87 -5.48 -5.33 37.08
N LEU A 88 -4.17 -5.11 36.99
CA LEU A 88 -3.27 -5.08 38.15
C LEU A 88 -3.60 -3.94 39.10
N ASN A 89 -3.99 -2.77 38.58
CA ASN A 89 -4.45 -1.65 39.39
C ASN A 89 -5.65 -2.05 40.25
N GLN A 90 -6.62 -2.77 39.70
CA GLN A 90 -7.82 -3.18 40.45
C GLN A 90 -7.51 -4.20 41.55
N VAL A 91 -6.47 -5.02 41.37
CA VAL A 91 -6.05 -6.00 42.38
C VAL A 91 -5.21 -5.34 43.48
N VAL A 92 -4.26 -4.47 43.11
CA VAL A 92 -3.26 -3.94 44.05
C VAL A 92 -3.74 -2.67 44.74
N SER A 93 -4.39 -1.76 44.00
CA SER A 93 -4.76 -0.43 44.48
C SER A 93 -6.10 0.03 43.90
N PRO A 94 -7.23 -0.64 44.21
CA PRO A 94 -8.53 -0.28 43.64
C PRO A 94 -8.98 1.16 43.98
N GLY A 95 -8.50 1.72 45.10
CA GLY A 95 -8.78 3.11 45.50
C GLY A 95 -7.93 4.18 44.79
N TYR A 96 -6.93 3.79 44.00
CA TYR A 96 -6.04 4.73 43.32
C TYR A 96 -5.66 4.23 41.91
N PHE A 97 -6.12 4.94 40.89
CA PHE A 97 -5.95 4.54 39.49
C PHE A 97 -4.62 5.01 38.89
N TRP A 98 -3.51 4.43 39.34
CA TRP A 98 -2.17 4.76 38.86
C TRP A 98 -1.89 4.28 37.44
N ALA A 99 -2.64 3.30 36.93
CA ALA A 99 -2.50 2.84 35.54
C ALA A 99 -2.78 3.95 34.49
N ILE A 100 -3.41 5.07 34.88
CA ILE A 100 -3.63 6.21 33.97
C ILE A 100 -2.33 6.85 33.48
N TYR A 101 -1.28 6.90 34.30
CA TYR A 101 -0.03 7.56 33.95
C TYR A 101 0.70 6.88 32.77
N PRO A 102 0.93 5.55 32.78
CA PRO A 102 1.50 4.87 31.62
C PRO A 102 0.59 4.91 30.38
N ILE A 103 -0.74 4.84 30.56
CA ILE A 103 -1.71 4.96 29.46
C ILE A 103 -1.55 6.31 28.75
N LEU A 104 -1.51 7.42 29.51
CA LEU A 104 -1.40 8.75 28.94
C LEU A 104 -0.01 9.01 28.35
N GLY A 105 1.05 8.60 29.06
CA GLY A 105 2.43 8.79 28.62
C GLY A 105 2.72 8.08 27.29
N TRP A 106 2.42 6.78 27.21
CA TRP A 106 2.66 6.00 25.99
C TRP A 106 1.57 6.21 24.93
N GLY A 107 0.33 6.45 25.36
CA GLY A 107 -0.81 6.65 24.46
C GLY A 107 -0.65 7.89 23.59
N LEU A 108 -0.07 8.97 24.12
CA LEU A 108 0.19 10.18 23.33
C LEU A 108 1.21 9.91 22.21
N GLY A 109 2.30 9.20 22.51
CA GLY A 109 3.31 8.82 21.51
C GLY A 109 2.73 7.91 20.42
N LEU A 110 1.86 6.97 20.82
CA LEU A 110 1.17 6.07 19.88
C LEU A 110 0.19 6.83 18.98
N LEU A 111 -0.55 7.81 19.51
CA LEU A 111 -1.45 8.66 18.73
C LEU A 111 -0.69 9.44 17.67
N LEU A 112 0.41 10.10 18.04
CA LEU A 112 1.25 10.84 17.09
C LEU A 112 1.85 9.93 16.01
N HIS A 113 2.30 8.73 16.37
CA HIS A 113 2.80 7.76 15.41
C HIS A 113 1.70 7.27 14.45
N GLY A 114 0.48 7.04 14.97
CA GLY A 114 -0.68 6.65 14.16
C GLY A 114 -1.09 7.73 13.16
N ILE A 115 -1.16 8.99 13.60
CA ILE A 115 -1.41 10.15 12.72
C ILE A 115 -0.39 10.17 11.58
N LYS A 116 0.90 10.01 11.88
CA LYS A 116 1.96 9.98 10.85
C LYS A 116 1.77 8.84 9.85
N VAL A 117 1.43 7.63 10.30
CA VAL A 117 1.32 6.44 9.42
C VAL A 117 0.07 6.47 8.53
N TYR A 118 -1.03 7.05 9.00
CA TYR A 118 -2.33 7.02 8.29
C TYR A 118 -2.68 8.33 7.58
N ILE A 119 -2.35 9.50 8.15
CA ILE A 119 -2.66 10.80 7.52
C ILE A 119 -1.62 11.21 6.49
N SER A 120 -0.33 10.88 6.68
CA SER A 120 0.72 11.17 5.67
C SER A 120 0.59 10.33 4.39
N ASN A 121 -0.39 9.42 4.33
CA ASN A 121 -0.54 8.39 3.31
C ASN A 121 -1.93 8.44 2.63
N THR A 122 -2.69 9.52 2.87
CA THR A 122 -3.97 9.87 2.23
C THR A 122 -3.77 11.18 1.49
#